data_AF-A0A9X8QZK6-F1
#
_entry.id   AF-A0A9X8QZK6-F1
#
_cell.length_a   1.000
_cell.length_b   1.000
_cell.length_c   1.000
_cell.angle_alpha   90.00
_cell.angle_beta   90.00
_cell.angle_gamma   90.00
#
_symmetry.space_group_name_H-M   'P 1'
#
loop_
_entity.id
_entity.type
_entity.pdbx_description
1 polymer ?
#
loop_
_entity_poly.entity_id
_entity_poly.type
_entity_poly.pdbx_seq_one_letter_code
_entity_poly.pdbx_strand_id
1 'polypeptide(L)' 'MGKGGTASEVKHFQTLDDGQVGCWIWNCGVPATRWMDLERYGIRRWLSTAYCDDHGQWELDPRDGDAVTRERKIK' A
#
# COMPACT_ATOMS: atom_id res chain seq x y z
N MET A 1 -2.62 -33.25 12.52
CA MET A 1 -1.90 -32.67 11.36
C MET A 1 -2.42 -31.24 11.18
N GLY A 2 -1.53 -30.26 11.32
CA GLY A 2 -1.88 -28.87 11.63
C GLY A 2 -2.52 -28.10 10.47
N LYS A 3 -3.52 -27.27 10.80
CA LYS A 3 -3.96 -26.15 9.95
C LYS A 3 -3.51 -24.85 10.61
N GLY A 4 -2.20 -24.61 10.58
CA GLY A 4 -1.64 -23.28 10.79
C GLY A 4 -1.63 -22.58 9.44
N GLY A 5 -2.74 -21.96 9.06
CA GLY A 5 -2.72 -21.00 7.96
C GLY A 5 -1.86 -19.85 8.39
N THR A 6 -0.67 -19.71 7.82
CA THR A 6 0.16 -18.52 8.01
C THR A 6 -0.67 -17.35 7.51
N ALA A 7 -1.05 -16.45 8.43
CA ALA A 7 -1.66 -15.19 8.07
C ALA A 7 -0.73 -14.54 7.05
N SER A 8 -1.15 -14.52 5.78
CA SER A 8 -0.37 -13.94 4.71
C SER A 8 -0.13 -12.49 5.10
N GLU A 9 1.13 -12.10 5.21
CA GLU A 9 1.49 -10.69 5.39
C GLU A 9 0.77 -9.91 4.30
N VAL A 10 -0.17 -9.05 4.68
CA VAL A 10 -0.93 -8.25 3.73
C VAL A 10 0.01 -7.18 3.20
N LYS A 11 0.60 -7.45 2.04
CA LYS A 11 1.47 -6.51 1.33
C LYS A 11 0.60 -5.61 0.48
N HIS A 12 0.72 -4.30 0.68
CA HIS A 12 0.02 -3.29 -0.10
C HIS A 12 0.93 -2.73 -1.21
N PHE A 13 1.55 -3.64 -1.95
CA PHE A 13 2.39 -3.36 -3.11
C PHE A 13 2.52 -4.64 -3.94
N GLN A 14 2.86 -4.50 -5.22
CA GLN A 14 3.22 -5.64 -6.06
C GLN A 14 4.74 -5.84 -6.04
N THR A 15 5.22 -7.07 -6.10
CA THR A 15 6.64 -7.33 -6.41
C THR A 15 6.74 -7.54 -7.91
N LEU A 16 7.51 -6.71 -8.59
CA LEU A 16 7.77 -6.84 -10.02
C LEU A 16 8.79 -7.95 -10.29
N ASP A 17 8.91 -8.39 -11.55
CA ASP A 17 9.79 -9.50 -11.95
C ASP A 17 11.27 -9.23 -11.68
N ASP A 18 11.67 -7.95 -11.67
CA ASP A 18 13.01 -7.49 -11.33
C ASP A 18 13.22 -7.28 -9.82
N GLY A 19 12.22 -7.61 -9.00
CA GLY A 19 12.23 -7.44 -7.55
C GLY A 19 11.91 -6.02 -7.07
N GLN A 20 11.59 -5.09 -7.97
CA GLN A 20 11.18 -3.74 -7.58
C GLN A 20 9.81 -3.74 -6.89
N VAL A 21 9.58 -2.69 -6.08
CA VAL A 21 8.26 -2.39 -5.52
C VAL A 21 7.41 -1.80 -6.64
N GLY A 22 6.38 -2.54 -7.03
CA GLY A 22 5.36 -2.12 -7.99
C GLY A 22 4.18 -1.45 -7.30
N CYS A 23 3.44 -0.67 -8.08
CA CYS A 23 2.18 -0.06 -7.65
C CYS A 23 1.21 -1.13 -7.11
N TRP A 24 0.47 -0.82 -6.05
CA TRP A 24 -0.54 -1.71 -5.47
C TRP A 24 -1.72 -1.98 -6.41
N ILE A 25 -2.05 -1.04 -7.30
CA ILE A 25 -3.20 -1.14 -8.20
C ILE A 25 -3.11 -2.43 -9.03
N TRP A 26 -4.15 -3.24 -8.94
CA TRP A 26 -4.21 -4.52 -9.64
C TRP A 26 -3.96 -4.33 -11.13
N ASN A 27 -3.08 -5.17 -11.69
CA ASN A 27 -2.70 -5.15 -13.10
C ASN A 27 -2.04 -3.84 -13.58
N CYS A 28 -1.54 -2.99 -12.68
CA CYS A 28 -0.76 -1.82 -13.07
C CYS A 28 0.59 -2.20 -13.69
N GLY A 29 1.37 -3.06 -13.02
CA GLY A 29 2.66 -3.54 -13.54
C GLY A 29 3.77 -2.47 -13.65
N VAL A 30 3.59 -1.28 -13.08
CA VAL A 30 4.55 -0.17 -13.10
C VAL A 30 5.26 -0.05 -11.75
N PRO A 31 6.56 0.32 -11.71
CA PRO A 31 7.27 0.62 -10.47
C PRO A 31 6.56 1.70 -9.65
N ALA A 32 6.46 1.47 -8.35
CA ALA A 32 5.96 2.48 -7.43
C ALA A 32 7.02 3.57 -7.21
N THR A 33 6.56 4.80 -7.12
CA THR A 33 7.39 6.00 -6.90
C THR A 33 7.23 6.54 -5.48
N ARG A 34 6.16 6.13 -4.78
CA ARG A 34 5.81 6.61 -3.45
C ARG A 34 5.10 5.55 -2.61
N TRP A 35 5.28 5.66 -1.30
CA TRP A 35 4.47 5.04 -0.27
C TRP A 35 3.47 6.05 0.27
N MET A 36 2.25 5.60 0.45
CA MET A 36 1.19 6.30 1.16
C MET A 36 0.93 5.55 2.46
N ASP A 37 1.24 6.18 3.58
CA ASP A 37 0.94 5.64 4.91
C ASP A 37 -0.38 6.23 5.40
N LEU A 38 -1.35 5.37 5.73
CA LEU A 38 -2.67 5.76 6.24
C LEU A 38 -2.83 5.32 7.70
N GLU A 39 -3.33 6.22 8.56
CA GLU A 39 -3.84 5.84 9.88
C GLU A 39 -5.29 5.33 9.75
N ARG A 40 -5.55 4.06 10.07
CA ARG A 40 -6.88 3.47 9.93
C ARG A 40 -7.65 3.57 11.26
N TYR A 41 -8.75 4.34 11.27
CA TYR A 41 -9.72 4.45 12.37
C TYR A 41 -9.13 4.84 13.74
N GLY A 42 -8.23 5.83 13.78
CA GLY A 42 -7.61 6.29 15.04
C GLY A 42 -6.66 5.27 15.69
N ILE A 43 -6.38 4.16 15.01
CA ILE A 43 -5.37 3.19 15.42
C ILE A 43 -4.07 3.60 14.72
N ARG A 44 -3.01 3.86 15.51
CA ARG A 44 -1.62 4.15 15.04
C ARG A 44 -0.95 3.02 14.25
N ARG A 45 -1.72 2.12 13.65
CA ARG A 45 -1.24 1.13 12.68
C ARG A 45 -1.26 1.79 11.32
N TRP A 46 -0.07 2.15 10.86
CA TRP A 46 0.15 2.67 9.53
C TRP A 46 -0.04 1.56 8.52
N LEU A 47 -0.97 1.76 7.59
CA LEU A 47 -1.06 0.96 6.39
C LEU A 47 -0.24 1.64 5.29
N SER A 48 0.92 1.09 4.97
CA SER A 48 1.79 1.58 3.90
C SER A 48 1.43 0.95 2.57
N THR A 49 0.93 1.75 1.62
CA THR A 49 0.56 1.30 0.27
C THR A 49 1.41 1.96 -0.80
N ALA A 50 1.95 1.20 -1.74
CA ALA A 50 2.81 1.72 -2.80
C ALA A 50 2.00 2.17 -4.01
N TYR A 51 2.29 3.36 -4.54
CA TYR A 51 1.68 3.91 -5.75
C TYR A 51 2.74 4.38 -6.74
N CYS A 52 2.43 4.27 -8.04
CA CYS A 52 3.14 4.98 -9.09
C CYS A 52 2.54 6.38 -9.29
N ASP A 53 3.18 7.20 -10.12
CA ASP A 53 2.72 8.57 -10.40
C ASP A 53 1.45 8.60 -11.26
N ASP A 54 1.21 7.55 -12.06
CA ASP A 54 0.01 7.45 -12.91
C ASP A 54 -1.27 7.15 -12.12
N HIS A 55 -1.14 6.59 -10.91
CA HIS A 55 -2.27 6.23 -10.06
C HIS A 55 -2.39 7.16 -8.85
N GLY A 56 -3.61 7.63 -8.62
CA GLY A 56 -3.97 8.42 -7.46
C GLY A 56 -4.19 7.55 -6.22
N GLN A 57 -4.17 8.19 -5.05
CA GLN A 57 -4.45 7.56 -3.76
C GLN A 57 -5.95 7.36 -3.48
N TRP A 58 -6.80 7.30 -4.51
CA TRP A 58 -8.26 7.31 -4.37
C TRP A 58 -8.81 6.15 -3.54
N GLU A 59 -8.12 5.01 -3.49
CA GLU A 59 -8.50 3.87 -2.63
C GLU A 59 -8.18 4.11 -1.15
N LEU A 60 -7.31 5.07 -0.86
CA LEU A 60 -6.95 5.51 0.48
C LEU A 60 -7.64 6.79 0.89
N ASP A 61 -8.49 7.38 0.04
CA ASP A 61 -9.23 8.59 0.38
C ASP A 61 -10.15 8.26 1.56
N PRO A 62 -9.88 8.84 2.74
CA PRO A 62 -10.64 8.48 3.91
C PRO A 62 -12.03 9.09 3.78
N ARG A 63 -13.03 8.21 3.66
CA ARG A 63 -14.46 8.59 3.62
C ARG A 63 -14.90 9.48 4.79
N ASP A 64 -14.14 9.48 5.87
CA ASP A 64 -14.26 10.36 7.02
C ASP A 64 -12.95 11.15 7.12
N GLY A 65 -13.01 12.48 6.99
CA GLY A 65 -11.87 13.40 6.88
C GLY A 65 -10.89 13.47 8.06
N ASP A 66 -10.83 12.43 8.89
CA ASP A 66 -9.97 12.26 10.06
C ASP A 66 -8.76 11.35 9.80
N ALA A 67 -8.65 10.66 8.65
CA ALA A 67 -7.49 9.81 8.42
C ALA A 67 -6.26 10.64 8.00
N VAL A 68 -5.18 10.49 8.77
CA VAL A 68 -3.88 11.09 8.45
C VAL A 68 -3.22 10.26 7.34
N THR A 69 -2.96 10.88 6.20
CA THR A 69 -2.14 10.32 5.12
C THR A 69 -0.75 10.94 5.11
N ARG A 70 0.30 10.12 5.00
CA ARG A 70 1.67 10.57 4.79
C ARG A 70 2.23 10.00 3.49
N GLU A 71 2.76 10.85 2.63
CA GLU A 71 3.52 10.43 1.46
C GLU A 71 5.02 10.28 1.79
N ARG A 72 5.65 9.21 1.29
CA ARG A 72 7.10 9.00 1.33
C ARG A 72 7.59 8.52 -0.03
N LYS A 73 8.52 9.24 -0.66
CA LYS A 73 9.11 8.81 -1.95
C LYS A 73 9.93 7.53 -1.79
N ILE A 74 9.82 6.64 -2.77
CA ILE A 74 10.69 5.48 -2.95
C ILE A 74 11.97 5.99 -3.63
N LYS A 75 13.13 5.70 -3.05
CA LYS A 75 14.44 6.13 -3.55
C LYS A 75 15.06 5.05 -4.43
#